data_AF-A0A161S3B8-F1
#
_entry.id   AF-A0A161S3B8-F1
#
_cell.length_a   1.000
_cell.length_b   1.000
_cell.length_c   1.000
_cell.angle_alpha   90.00
_cell.angle_beta   90.00
_cell.angle_gamma   90.00
#
_symmetry.space_group_name_H-M   'P 1'
#
loop_
_entity.id
_entity.type
_entity.pdbx_description
1 polymer ?
#
loop_
_entity_poly.entity_id
_entity_poly.type
_entity_poly.pdbx_seq_one_letter_code
_entity_poly.pdbx_strand_id
1 'polypeptide(L)'
;MLKKAGIMLILAGLLLLSGFTLQWPEQDPRIWRIGVEDDSKQEFAANLTVDKLQYQVNQGSSQAVWSDFPAGLDASITRNLSIRYTLNKIPEHGVNFKFRVLSASKAVPQMSVFSNGTLSGMIQIAGIGEKSPYKYKKLYELYIPKEQLKQGQNELRLGAERCLYCSNKEDPHLYWSWDYLELESLTEPANEPVHGRYIQMGTGVASNDYYFDTGATRHLPYVLKWLGIAYSGNIVRAGCFSNVGNSCSDMKNYYATLKEYNTGAVALYLYTKNITLDPDGGLPADAGAKLMDFLKQYGRYIQYYEVDNEPGLFERSKAVNVAVAQWLSEHRSIYSPHLQIVSPGWSYKSTGGEPYGWERDSLQRKELEDLTDLTNGHAYGTSYADNEGGSFVENLRTLGSDEDGLPKKMLNTEVGTTNTHLDPPAYGASQKQAAVFDRILRAHIGFSDIFIQHAAFYKNYELFRHDFDFKSHDPVAMSSYSFPGNQDSRVKIFRRLALAYATHGKPLSFEIMNHSEVKDKKVYVRAVDTNYLAPLPGSGATSDKLLVNFVNFEDSPQSVRIRVKMPSKGDYHGERIGPGETYRDAVQQVNVKASPWAEFQVNLPAGDSVQTILNRKPGD
;
A
#
# COMPACT_ATOMS: atom_id res chain seq x y z
N MET A 1 16.01 70.95 39.15
CA MET A 1 17.27 70.38 38.63
C MET A 1 17.30 68.89 38.91
N LEU A 2 17.38 68.08 37.84
CA LEU A 2 18.10 66.79 37.71
C LEU A 2 17.98 65.68 38.79
N LYS A 3 17.22 64.64 38.40
CA LYS A 3 17.64 63.23 38.12
C LYS A 3 17.89 62.19 39.24
N LYS A 4 17.33 60.99 38.90
CA LYS A 4 17.65 59.58 39.26
C LYS A 4 17.03 59.05 40.56
N ALA A 5 16.54 57.82 40.68
CA ALA A 5 16.26 56.68 39.79
C ALA A 5 15.57 55.59 40.66
N GLY A 6 14.85 54.64 40.05
CA GLY A 6 14.66 53.30 40.67
C GLY A 6 13.25 52.71 40.66
N ILE A 7 12.99 51.89 39.64
CA ILE A 7 12.32 50.57 39.66
C ILE A 7 11.08 50.42 40.58
N MET A 8 9.91 50.24 39.97
CA MET A 8 8.71 49.73 40.65
C MET A 8 8.13 48.56 39.84
N LEU A 9 8.26 47.35 40.41
CA LEU A 9 7.43 46.19 40.10
C LEU A 9 6.00 46.49 40.60
N ILE A 10 4.98 46.36 39.77
CA ILE A 10 3.60 46.18 40.24
C ILE A 10 2.96 45.02 39.47
N LEU A 11 2.59 44.00 40.26
CA LEU A 11 1.84 42.82 39.87
C LEU A 11 0.42 43.20 39.41
N ALA A 12 -0.03 42.42 38.43
CA ALA A 12 -1.31 42.51 37.76
C ALA A 12 -2.53 42.26 38.67
N GLY A 13 -3.57 43.05 38.45
CA GLY A 13 -4.93 42.84 38.93
C GLY A 13 -5.93 43.42 37.93
N LEU A 14 -6.66 42.52 37.27
CA LEU A 14 -7.86 42.65 36.43
C LEU A 14 -8.30 44.05 35.94
N LEU A 15 -8.37 44.19 34.62
CA LEU A 15 -9.44 44.94 33.95
C LEU A 15 -9.76 44.28 32.60
N LEU A 16 -10.87 43.55 32.60
CA LEU A 16 -11.61 43.07 31.43
C LEU A 16 -12.00 44.28 30.57
N LEU A 17 -11.61 44.27 29.28
CA LEU A 17 -12.37 44.88 28.18
C LEU A 17 -11.77 44.46 26.82
N SER A 18 -12.68 44.13 25.90
CA SER A 18 -12.53 43.95 24.45
C SER A 18 -11.59 42.86 23.93
N GLY A 19 -12.20 41.79 23.43
CA GLY A 19 -11.58 40.86 22.51
C GLY A 19 -12.66 40.16 21.71
N PHE A 20 -13.29 40.88 20.77
CA PHE A 20 -13.85 40.22 19.60
C PHE A 20 -12.72 39.39 18.98
N THR A 21 -12.69 38.09 19.23
CA THR A 21 -11.99 37.20 18.33
C THR A 21 -12.77 37.26 17.03
N LEU A 22 -12.29 38.06 16.07
CA LEU A 22 -12.51 37.76 14.66
C LEU A 22 -12.01 36.32 14.49
N GLN A 23 -12.90 35.34 14.63
CA GLN A 23 -12.76 34.13 13.85
C GLN A 23 -12.90 34.58 12.41
N TRP A 24 -11.75 34.83 11.77
CA TRP A 24 -11.68 34.79 10.33
C TRP A 24 -12.30 33.46 9.93
N PRO A 25 -13.29 33.43 9.02
CA PRO A 25 -13.79 32.16 8.53
C PRO A 25 -12.58 31.39 8.04
N GLU A 26 -12.35 30.21 8.61
CA GLU A 26 -11.45 29.22 7.99
C GLU A 26 -11.86 29.17 6.53
N GLN A 27 -10.98 29.63 5.64
CA GLN A 27 -11.26 29.59 4.22
C GLN A 27 -11.52 28.13 3.91
N ASP A 28 -12.74 27.83 3.43
CA ASP A 28 -13.09 26.50 2.96
C ASP A 28 -11.96 26.02 2.01
N PRO A 29 -11.20 24.98 2.38
CA PRO A 29 -10.08 24.50 1.57
C PRO A 29 -10.56 23.95 0.23
N ARG A 30 -11.86 23.70 0.06
CA ARG A 30 -12.45 23.21 -1.18
C ARG A 30 -12.25 24.19 -2.33
N ILE A 31 -11.58 23.72 -3.38
CA ILE A 31 -11.48 24.42 -4.66
C ILE A 31 -12.78 24.17 -5.44
N TRP A 32 -13.23 22.91 -5.53
CA TRP A 32 -14.51 22.54 -6.12
C TRP A 32 -14.98 21.16 -5.66
N ARG A 33 -16.29 20.90 -5.77
CA ARG A 33 -16.91 19.57 -5.61
C ARG A 33 -17.92 19.34 -6.74
N ILE A 34 -17.90 18.15 -7.30
CA ILE A 34 -18.85 17.64 -8.30
C ILE A 34 -19.60 16.46 -7.64
N GLY A 35 -20.92 16.49 -7.64
CA GLY A 35 -21.77 15.56 -6.87
C GLY A 35 -22.03 16.01 -5.43
N VAL A 36 -22.90 15.26 -4.78
CA VAL A 36 -23.22 15.37 -3.35
C VAL A 36 -22.65 14.16 -2.62
N GLU A 37 -22.36 14.33 -1.33
CA GLU A 37 -21.94 13.22 -0.48
C GLU A 37 -23.19 12.61 0.16
N ASP A 38 -23.91 11.80 -0.62
CA ASP A 38 -25.17 11.18 -0.20
C ASP A 38 -25.25 9.68 -0.56
N ASP A 39 -24.10 9.10 -0.90
CA ASP A 39 -23.94 7.69 -1.27
C ASP A 39 -24.79 7.28 -2.49
N SER A 40 -25.05 8.22 -3.39
CA SER A 40 -25.91 8.11 -4.56
C SER A 40 -25.17 8.54 -5.83
N LYS A 41 -25.75 8.19 -6.99
CA LYS A 41 -25.26 8.67 -8.29
C LYS A 41 -26.38 9.29 -9.13
N GLN A 42 -27.49 9.63 -8.48
CA GLN A 42 -28.75 9.99 -9.15
C GLN A 42 -28.72 11.37 -9.78
N GLU A 43 -27.87 12.27 -9.27
CA GLU A 43 -27.67 13.60 -9.83
C GLU A 43 -26.88 13.61 -11.13
N PHE A 44 -26.19 12.51 -11.46
CA PHE A 44 -25.35 12.36 -12.64
C PHE A 44 -26.09 11.81 -13.85
N ALA A 45 -25.51 12.00 -15.03
CA ALA A 45 -26.00 11.41 -16.26
C ALA A 45 -25.85 9.89 -16.26
N ALA A 46 -26.97 9.18 -16.47
CA ALA A 46 -26.98 7.72 -16.62
C ALA A 46 -26.34 7.25 -17.93
N ASN A 47 -26.44 8.05 -19.01
CA ASN A 47 -25.88 7.77 -20.32
C ASN A 47 -25.36 9.07 -20.94
N LEU A 48 -24.07 9.13 -21.28
CA LEU A 48 -23.48 10.25 -22.02
C LEU A 48 -23.13 9.84 -23.44
N THR A 49 -23.42 10.73 -24.39
CA THR A 49 -22.83 10.71 -25.73
C THR A 49 -21.39 11.24 -25.66
N VAL A 50 -20.47 10.63 -26.42
CA VAL A 50 -19.01 10.85 -26.41
C VAL A 50 -18.58 12.33 -26.56
N ASP A 51 -19.44 13.19 -27.11
CA ASP A 51 -19.14 14.60 -27.42
C ASP A 51 -19.08 15.56 -26.20
N LYS A 52 -19.38 15.10 -24.97
CA LYS A 52 -19.28 15.92 -23.74
C LYS A 52 -18.38 15.25 -22.68
N LEU A 53 -17.07 15.37 -22.84
CA LEU A 53 -16.06 14.84 -21.90
C LEU A 53 -15.08 15.92 -21.38
N GLN A 54 -15.43 17.20 -21.54
CA GLN A 54 -14.69 18.34 -21.01
C GLN A 54 -15.65 19.22 -20.21
N TYR A 55 -15.38 19.40 -18.92
CA TYR A 55 -16.20 20.18 -18.00
C TYR A 55 -15.41 21.34 -17.45
N GLN A 56 -16.04 22.50 -17.34
CA GLN A 56 -15.48 23.65 -16.64
C GLN A 56 -16.18 23.78 -15.29
N VAL A 57 -15.40 23.78 -14.21
CA VAL A 57 -15.90 23.87 -12.84
C VAL A 57 -15.39 25.17 -12.23
N ASN A 58 -16.30 25.93 -11.62
CA ASN A 58 -15.98 27.20 -10.99
C ASN A 58 -15.53 26.98 -9.54
N GLN A 59 -14.66 27.87 -9.05
CA GLN A 59 -14.20 27.80 -7.66
C GLN A 59 -15.39 27.95 -6.70
N GLY A 60 -15.46 27.10 -5.66
CA GLY A 60 -16.55 27.09 -4.69
C GLY A 60 -17.89 26.61 -5.25
N SER A 61 -17.92 26.06 -6.47
CA SER A 61 -19.14 25.48 -7.00
C SER A 61 -19.53 24.22 -6.20
N SER A 62 -20.77 24.23 -5.74
CA SER A 62 -21.52 23.07 -5.26
C SER A 62 -22.88 23.13 -5.93
N GLN A 63 -23.04 22.37 -7.02
CA GLN A 63 -24.33 22.21 -7.68
C GLN A 63 -24.94 20.89 -7.20
N ALA A 64 -26.25 20.90 -6.93
CA ALA A 64 -26.98 19.70 -6.51
C ALA A 64 -27.38 18.80 -7.70
N VAL A 65 -27.24 19.29 -8.94
CA VAL A 65 -27.62 18.55 -10.15
C VAL A 65 -26.48 18.61 -11.14
N TRP A 66 -26.02 17.44 -11.58
CA TRP A 66 -24.91 17.24 -12.53
C TRP A 66 -25.36 16.37 -13.71
N SER A 67 -26.54 16.68 -14.24
CA SER A 67 -27.24 15.85 -15.23
C SER A 67 -26.52 15.66 -16.57
N ASP A 68 -25.46 16.43 -16.80
CA ASP A 68 -24.57 16.29 -17.95
C ASP A 68 -23.21 15.70 -17.59
N PHE A 69 -22.86 15.50 -16.32
CA PHE A 69 -21.61 14.88 -15.89
C PHE A 69 -21.77 13.36 -15.72
N PRO A 70 -20.75 12.53 -16.06
CA PRO A 70 -20.90 11.08 -15.98
C PRO A 70 -21.04 10.59 -14.53
N ALA A 71 -21.84 9.54 -14.32
CA ALA A 71 -21.95 8.86 -13.03
C ALA A 71 -20.74 7.97 -12.67
N GLY A 72 -19.70 7.97 -13.51
CA GLY A 72 -18.55 7.09 -13.46
C GLY A 72 -17.80 7.03 -14.79
N LEU A 73 -16.64 6.37 -14.83
CA LEU A 73 -16.00 6.02 -16.11
C LEU A 73 -16.30 4.57 -16.46
N ASP A 74 -16.52 4.33 -17.75
CA ASP A 74 -16.58 3.01 -18.37
C ASP A 74 -15.69 3.05 -19.61
N ALA A 75 -14.62 2.26 -19.65
CA ALA A 75 -13.68 2.29 -20.76
C ALA A 75 -14.29 1.93 -22.12
N SER A 76 -15.48 1.30 -22.16
CA SER A 76 -16.23 0.99 -23.38
C SER A 76 -17.09 2.14 -23.89
N ILE A 77 -17.38 3.14 -23.04
CA ILE A 77 -18.28 4.26 -23.35
C ILE A 77 -17.53 5.59 -23.21
N THR A 78 -16.95 5.83 -22.03
CA THR A 78 -16.33 7.06 -21.58
C THR A 78 -14.99 6.76 -20.92
N ARG A 79 -13.95 6.55 -21.74
CA ARG A 79 -12.60 6.25 -21.23
C ARG A 79 -11.95 7.42 -20.51
N ASN A 80 -12.16 8.64 -20.99
CA ASN A 80 -11.44 9.83 -20.51
C ASN A 80 -12.43 10.93 -20.10
N LEU A 81 -12.06 11.71 -19.10
CA LEU A 81 -12.80 12.85 -18.61
C LEU A 81 -11.84 13.98 -18.24
N SER A 82 -12.05 15.17 -18.79
CA SER A 82 -11.29 16.37 -18.46
C SER A 82 -12.11 17.33 -17.63
N ILE A 83 -11.57 17.74 -16.49
CA ILE A 83 -12.13 18.74 -15.58
C ILE A 83 -11.21 19.95 -15.58
N ARG A 84 -11.71 21.09 -16.07
CA ARG A 84 -11.00 22.37 -16.11
C ARG A 84 -11.47 23.26 -14.98
N TYR A 85 -10.54 23.92 -14.31
CA TYR A 85 -10.81 24.80 -13.18
C TYR A 85 -9.78 25.93 -13.13
N THR A 86 -10.05 27.00 -12.39
CA THR A 86 -9.14 28.16 -12.31
C THR A 86 -8.62 28.33 -10.89
N LEU A 87 -7.32 28.56 -10.77
CA LEU A 87 -6.63 28.89 -9.52
C LEU A 87 -6.17 30.35 -9.54
N ASN A 88 -6.64 31.14 -8.57
CA ASN A 88 -6.17 32.52 -8.39
C ASN A 88 -4.69 32.57 -7.94
N LYS A 89 -4.28 31.57 -7.16
CA LYS A 89 -2.90 31.31 -6.74
C LYS A 89 -2.68 29.81 -6.64
N ILE A 90 -1.44 29.36 -6.80
CA ILE A 90 -1.08 27.96 -6.56
C ILE A 90 -1.10 27.70 -5.04
N PRO A 91 -1.85 26.69 -4.54
CA PRO A 91 -1.78 26.28 -3.14
C PRO A 91 -0.37 25.91 -2.70
N GLU A 92 0.09 26.44 -1.56
CA GLU A 92 1.49 26.32 -1.12
C GLU A 92 1.95 24.88 -0.91
N HIS A 93 1.02 24.03 -0.49
CA HIS A 93 1.28 22.63 -0.16
C HIS A 93 0.70 21.66 -1.19
N GLY A 94 0.24 22.15 -2.34
CA GLY A 94 -0.47 21.32 -3.34
C GLY A 94 -1.94 21.13 -2.99
N VAL A 95 -2.55 20.12 -3.60
CA VAL A 95 -3.98 19.82 -3.46
C VAL A 95 -4.20 18.34 -3.20
N ASN A 96 -5.33 18.00 -2.59
CA ASN A 96 -5.81 16.64 -2.45
C ASN A 96 -7.02 16.44 -3.36
N PHE A 97 -6.90 15.50 -4.31
CA PHE A 97 -8.02 15.07 -5.14
C PHE A 97 -8.68 13.86 -4.50
N LYS A 98 -9.96 13.99 -4.18
CA LYS A 98 -10.78 12.97 -3.51
C LYS A 98 -11.90 12.52 -4.42
N PHE A 99 -12.21 11.23 -4.39
CA PHE A 99 -13.42 10.72 -5.03
C PHE A 99 -13.91 9.47 -4.32
N ARG A 100 -15.23 9.38 -4.20
CA ARG A 100 -15.92 8.34 -3.47
C ARG A 100 -16.52 7.35 -4.46
N VAL A 101 -16.02 6.12 -4.48
CA VAL A 101 -16.51 5.04 -5.35
C VAL A 101 -17.65 4.30 -4.67
N LEU A 102 -18.75 4.09 -5.39
CA LEU A 102 -19.93 3.35 -4.93
C LEU A 102 -19.95 1.89 -5.36
N SER A 103 -19.36 1.60 -6.52
CA SER A 103 -19.28 0.27 -7.13
C SER A 103 -18.24 0.27 -8.24
N ALA A 104 -17.57 -0.87 -8.44
CA ALA A 104 -16.60 -1.07 -9.50
C ALA A 104 -16.57 -2.54 -9.96
N SER A 105 -16.01 -2.75 -11.15
CA SER A 105 -15.79 -4.07 -11.73
C SER A 105 -14.82 -4.95 -10.93
N LYS A 106 -15.06 -6.27 -10.97
CA LYS A 106 -14.15 -7.30 -10.42
C LYS A 106 -12.80 -7.38 -11.10
N ALA A 107 -12.64 -6.78 -12.29
CA ALA A 107 -11.36 -6.76 -12.99
C ALA A 107 -10.32 -5.83 -12.32
N VAL A 108 -10.73 -5.08 -11.30
CA VAL A 108 -9.92 -4.07 -10.60
C VAL A 108 -9.51 -2.96 -11.58
N PRO A 109 -10.45 -2.06 -11.95
CA PRO A 109 -10.16 -0.91 -12.78
C PRO A 109 -9.05 -0.06 -12.17
N GLN A 110 -8.31 0.63 -13.03
CA GLN A 110 -7.34 1.63 -12.61
C GLN A 110 -7.56 2.95 -13.34
N MET A 111 -7.45 4.03 -12.58
CA MET A 111 -7.68 5.38 -13.07
C MET A 111 -6.38 6.16 -13.12
N SER A 112 -5.93 6.55 -14.31
CA SER A 112 -4.90 7.57 -14.46
C SER A 112 -5.46 8.94 -14.11
N VAL A 113 -4.68 9.74 -13.39
CA VAL A 113 -5.00 11.12 -13.05
C VAL A 113 -3.84 11.98 -13.50
N PHE A 114 -4.08 12.86 -14.47
CA PHE A 114 -3.11 13.82 -14.98
C PHE A 114 -3.48 15.22 -14.53
N SER A 115 -2.54 15.94 -13.91
CA SER A 115 -2.64 17.38 -13.67
C SER A 115 -1.80 18.13 -14.70
N ASN A 116 -2.45 18.96 -15.51
CA ASN A 116 -1.81 19.76 -16.58
C ASN A 116 -0.90 18.93 -17.52
N GLY A 117 -1.26 17.67 -17.77
CA GLY A 117 -0.51 16.74 -18.62
C GLY A 117 0.62 15.99 -17.94
N THR A 118 0.86 16.18 -16.64
CA THR A 118 1.78 15.36 -15.84
C THR A 118 0.98 14.30 -15.07
N LEU A 119 1.43 13.04 -15.04
CA LEU A 119 0.79 12.00 -14.24
C LEU A 119 0.94 12.32 -12.75
N SER A 120 -0.20 12.47 -12.07
CA SER A 120 -0.29 12.62 -10.62
C SER A 120 -0.48 11.27 -9.93
N GLY A 121 -1.15 10.30 -10.58
CA GLY A 121 -1.32 8.95 -10.04
C GLY A 121 -2.05 7.98 -10.98
N MET A 122 -2.01 6.70 -10.62
CA MET A 122 -2.64 5.53 -11.22
C MET A 122 -3.44 4.77 -10.15
N ILE A 123 -4.66 5.19 -9.86
CA ILE A 123 -5.38 4.73 -8.67
C ILE A 123 -6.01 3.36 -8.93
N GLN A 124 -5.78 2.39 -8.04
CA GLN A 124 -6.35 1.04 -8.12
C GLN A 124 -7.69 1.01 -7.40
N ILE A 125 -8.76 0.69 -8.14
CA ILE A 125 -10.13 0.71 -7.62
C ILE A 125 -10.59 -0.73 -7.39
N ALA A 126 -10.86 -1.08 -6.13
CA ALA A 126 -11.39 -2.39 -5.80
C ALA A 126 -12.86 -2.48 -6.19
N GLY A 127 -13.25 -3.64 -6.74
CA GLY A 127 -14.62 -3.87 -7.19
C GLY A 127 -15.07 -5.30 -6.94
N ILE A 128 -16.35 -5.42 -6.59
CA ILE A 128 -17.06 -6.69 -6.40
C ILE A 128 -18.09 -6.94 -7.51
N GLY A 129 -18.19 -6.05 -8.49
CA GLY A 129 -19.14 -6.12 -9.60
C GLY A 129 -20.58 -5.81 -9.18
N GLU A 130 -21.39 -5.36 -10.14
CA GLU A 130 -22.76 -4.87 -9.89
C GLU A 130 -23.74 -5.94 -9.41
N LYS A 131 -23.45 -7.22 -9.65
CA LYS A 131 -24.31 -8.35 -9.26
C LYS A 131 -24.01 -8.89 -7.86
N SER A 132 -23.02 -8.34 -7.17
CA SER A 132 -22.70 -8.77 -5.81
C SER A 132 -23.86 -8.43 -4.87
N PRO A 133 -24.26 -9.34 -3.96
CA PRO A 133 -25.22 -9.02 -2.91
C PRO A 133 -24.62 -8.10 -1.83
N TYR A 134 -23.29 -7.95 -1.80
CA TYR A 134 -22.57 -7.07 -0.90
C TYR A 134 -22.32 -5.71 -1.56
N LYS A 135 -22.16 -4.67 -0.74
CA LYS A 135 -21.75 -3.34 -1.17
C LYS A 135 -20.33 -3.08 -0.69
N TYR A 136 -19.53 -2.40 -1.49
CA TYR A 136 -18.23 -1.88 -1.08
C TYR A 136 -18.07 -0.48 -1.63
N LYS A 137 -18.07 0.49 -0.73
CA LYS A 137 -17.87 1.89 -1.04
C LYS A 137 -16.52 2.32 -0.48
N LYS A 138 -15.79 3.15 -1.21
CA LYS A 138 -14.47 3.57 -0.78
C LYS A 138 -14.14 4.98 -1.24
N LEU A 139 -13.67 5.80 -0.33
CA LEU A 139 -13.00 7.07 -0.60
C LEU A 139 -11.56 6.78 -1.02
N TYR A 140 -11.19 7.34 -2.16
CA TYR A 140 -9.83 7.35 -2.66
C TYR A 140 -9.30 8.78 -2.66
N GLU A 141 -8.03 8.93 -2.33
CA GLU A 141 -7.35 10.22 -2.20
C GLU A 141 -6.07 10.24 -3.03
N LEU A 142 -5.74 11.39 -3.59
CA LEU A 142 -4.54 11.59 -4.39
C LEU A 142 -3.92 12.94 -4.08
N TYR A 143 -2.70 12.90 -3.55
CA TYR A 143 -1.87 14.08 -3.42
C TYR A 143 -1.38 14.54 -4.81
N ILE A 144 -1.70 15.79 -5.17
CA ILE A 144 -1.18 16.45 -6.37
C ILE A 144 -0.23 17.57 -5.92
N PRO A 145 1.08 17.45 -6.20
CA PRO A 145 2.05 18.45 -5.75
C PRO A 145 1.86 19.77 -6.48
N LYS A 146 2.19 20.88 -5.80
CA LYS A 146 2.03 22.23 -6.35
C LYS A 146 2.78 22.45 -7.67
N GLU A 147 3.86 21.71 -7.89
CA GLU A 147 4.69 21.80 -9.09
C GLU A 147 3.97 21.25 -10.34
N GLN A 148 2.84 20.55 -10.17
CA GLN A 148 1.94 20.12 -11.24
C GLN A 148 0.74 21.06 -11.44
N LEU A 149 0.67 22.17 -10.71
CA LEU A 149 -0.39 23.17 -10.78
C LEU A 149 0.15 24.47 -11.39
N LYS A 150 -0.76 25.31 -11.91
CA LYS A 150 -0.42 26.65 -12.39
C LYS A 150 -1.44 27.68 -11.96
N GLN A 151 -1.03 28.94 -11.86
CA GLN A 151 -1.97 30.04 -11.73
C GLN A 151 -2.79 30.18 -13.02
N GLY A 152 -4.08 30.48 -12.90
CA GLY A 152 -5.02 30.52 -14.02
C GLY A 152 -5.67 29.15 -14.28
N GLN A 153 -5.94 28.85 -15.55
CA GLN A 153 -6.71 27.68 -15.95
C GLN A 153 -5.88 26.38 -15.84
N ASN A 154 -6.33 25.44 -15.03
CA ASN A 154 -5.77 24.10 -14.86
C ASN A 154 -6.68 23.06 -15.52
N GLU A 155 -6.12 21.87 -15.76
CA GLU A 155 -6.86 20.69 -16.20
C GLU A 155 -6.48 19.48 -15.35
N LEU A 156 -7.50 18.75 -14.87
CA LEU A 156 -7.39 17.41 -14.31
C LEU A 156 -8.02 16.43 -15.31
N ARG A 157 -7.21 15.54 -15.88
CA ARG A 157 -7.67 14.51 -16.83
C ARG A 157 -7.67 13.14 -16.15
N LEU A 158 -8.84 12.53 -16.08
CA LEU A 158 -9.07 11.18 -15.55
C LEU A 158 -9.17 10.20 -16.71
N GLY A 159 -8.55 9.02 -16.60
CA GLY A 159 -8.56 8.00 -17.65
C GLY A 159 -8.73 6.59 -17.11
N ALA A 160 -9.65 5.82 -17.67
CA ALA A 160 -9.75 4.38 -17.44
C ALA A 160 -8.64 3.65 -18.20
N GLU A 161 -7.68 3.10 -17.47
CA GLU A 161 -6.48 2.47 -18.03
C GLU A 161 -6.60 0.94 -18.03
N ARG A 162 -6.13 0.32 -19.11
CA ARG A 162 -5.96 -1.14 -19.19
C ARG A 162 -4.79 -1.57 -18.32
N CYS A 163 -4.78 -2.84 -17.91
CA CYS A 163 -3.57 -3.45 -17.40
C CYS A 163 -2.45 -3.35 -18.46
N LEU A 164 -1.17 -3.26 -18.02
CA LEU A 164 -0.03 -3.04 -18.91
C LEU A 164 0.04 -4.04 -20.08
N TYR A 165 -0.38 -5.27 -19.85
CA TYR A 165 -0.30 -6.36 -20.81
C TYR A 165 -1.61 -6.59 -21.58
N CYS A 166 -2.68 -5.89 -21.22
CA CYS A 166 -4.04 -6.16 -21.67
C CYS A 166 -4.37 -5.43 -22.98
N SER A 167 -5.27 -6.02 -23.76
CA SER A 167 -5.77 -5.43 -25.00
C SER A 167 -7.11 -4.72 -24.78
N ASN A 168 -7.69 -4.18 -25.85
CA ASN A 168 -9.04 -3.60 -25.84
C ASN A 168 -10.14 -4.57 -25.40
N LYS A 169 -9.85 -5.88 -25.33
CA LYS A 169 -10.78 -6.86 -24.76
C LYS A 169 -11.08 -6.63 -23.28
N GLU A 170 -10.19 -5.95 -22.55
CA GLU A 170 -10.44 -5.62 -21.14
C GLU A 170 -11.48 -4.49 -20.96
N ASP A 171 -11.70 -3.65 -21.97
CA ASP A 171 -12.51 -2.43 -21.86
C ASP A 171 -13.93 -2.65 -21.29
N PRO A 172 -14.68 -3.72 -21.64
CA PRO A 172 -16.00 -4.02 -21.06
C PRO A 172 -15.98 -4.36 -19.57
N HIS A 173 -14.79 -4.50 -18.99
CA HIS A 173 -14.58 -4.83 -17.59
C HIS A 173 -13.93 -3.69 -16.80
N LEU A 174 -13.72 -2.52 -17.40
CA LEU A 174 -13.10 -1.37 -16.75
C LEU A 174 -14.14 -0.29 -16.51
N TYR A 175 -14.94 -0.48 -15.46
CA TYR A 175 -15.97 0.46 -15.06
C TYR A 175 -16.05 0.64 -13.54
N TRP A 176 -16.46 1.84 -13.13
CA TRP A 176 -16.83 2.16 -11.76
C TRP A 176 -17.82 3.32 -11.75
N SER A 177 -18.46 3.55 -10.61
CA SER A 177 -19.33 4.71 -10.36
C SER A 177 -18.93 5.43 -9.09
N TRP A 178 -19.17 6.74 -9.06
CA TRP A 178 -18.84 7.60 -7.94
C TRP A 178 -20.07 8.30 -7.36
N ASP A 179 -19.91 8.73 -6.12
CA ASP A 179 -20.81 9.60 -5.37
C ASP A 179 -20.44 11.07 -5.60
N TYR A 180 -19.17 11.42 -5.36
CA TYR A 180 -18.65 12.74 -5.65
C TYR A 180 -17.18 12.70 -6.04
N LEU A 181 -16.73 13.81 -6.63
CA LEU A 181 -15.33 14.17 -6.86
C LEU A 181 -15.07 15.54 -6.22
N GLU A 182 -13.93 15.70 -5.57
CA GLU A 182 -13.58 16.92 -4.87
C GLU A 182 -12.09 17.23 -4.99
N LEU A 183 -11.77 18.52 -5.06
CA LEU A 183 -10.41 19.02 -5.00
C LEU A 183 -10.29 20.03 -3.88
N GLU A 184 -9.38 19.77 -2.95
CA GLU A 184 -9.10 20.61 -1.79
C GLU A 184 -7.67 21.14 -1.83
N SER A 185 -7.46 22.40 -1.49
CA SER A 185 -6.14 22.92 -1.18
C SER A 185 -5.64 22.41 0.16
N LEU A 186 -4.39 21.95 0.21
CA LEU A 186 -3.77 21.56 1.46
C LEU A 186 -3.37 22.80 2.27
N THR A 187 -3.88 22.90 3.50
CA THR A 187 -3.57 23.99 4.44
C THR A 187 -2.24 23.78 5.16
N GLU A 188 -1.71 22.56 5.15
CA GLU A 188 -0.42 22.16 5.70
C GLU A 188 0.33 21.22 4.73
N PRO A 189 1.66 21.06 4.87
CA PRO A 189 2.40 20.08 4.08
C PRO A 189 1.79 18.68 4.23
N ALA A 190 1.57 17.98 3.12
CA ALA A 190 1.13 16.58 3.18
C ALA A 190 2.09 15.74 4.03
N ASN A 191 1.54 14.93 4.94
CA ASN A 191 2.33 14.00 5.75
C ASN A 191 2.77 12.77 4.93
N GLU A 192 2.05 12.47 3.85
CA GLU A 192 2.24 11.34 2.97
C GLU A 192 1.78 11.72 1.55
N PRO A 193 2.51 11.34 0.48
CA PRO A 193 1.97 11.43 -0.88
C PRO A 193 0.97 10.30 -1.12
N VAL A 194 -0.25 10.46 -0.59
CA VAL A 194 -1.32 9.46 -0.75
C VAL A 194 -1.59 9.24 -2.24
N HIS A 195 -1.65 7.97 -2.62
CA HIS A 195 -1.78 7.54 -4.01
C HIS A 195 -2.89 6.50 -4.13
N GLY A 196 -4.13 6.98 -4.13
CA GLY A 196 -5.34 6.19 -3.97
C GLY A 196 -5.64 5.91 -2.50
N ARG A 197 -4.77 5.16 -1.82
CA ARG A 197 -4.89 4.78 -0.40
C ARG A 197 -3.50 4.63 0.22
N TYR A 198 -3.42 4.73 1.55
CA TYR A 198 -2.24 4.27 2.30
C TYR A 198 -2.28 2.74 2.41
N ILE A 199 -1.23 2.08 1.94
CA ILE A 199 -1.10 0.62 1.97
C ILE A 199 0.33 0.24 2.33
N GLN A 200 0.53 -0.90 2.98
CA GLN A 200 1.86 -1.50 3.18
C GLN A 200 1.99 -2.80 2.38
N MET A 201 3.16 -3.03 1.80
CA MET A 201 3.46 -4.21 1.00
C MET A 201 4.59 -5.02 1.59
N GLY A 202 4.55 -6.34 1.40
CA GLY A 202 5.53 -7.25 1.99
C GLY A 202 5.84 -8.48 1.17
N THR A 203 6.81 -9.25 1.67
CA THR A 203 7.02 -10.65 1.29
C THR A 203 7.58 -11.43 2.48
N GLY A 204 7.42 -12.75 2.51
CA GLY A 204 8.17 -13.62 3.43
C GLY A 204 9.60 -13.86 2.95
N VAL A 205 10.60 -13.73 3.83
CA VAL A 205 12.00 -14.06 3.51
C VAL A 205 12.50 -15.14 4.46
N ALA A 206 12.44 -16.38 4.01
CA ALA A 206 12.91 -17.56 4.71
C ALA A 206 13.76 -18.42 3.78
N SER A 207 14.65 -19.23 4.35
CA SER A 207 15.31 -20.34 3.66
C SER A 207 14.48 -21.61 3.85
N ASN A 208 14.54 -22.55 2.90
CA ASN A 208 13.81 -23.83 2.96
C ASN A 208 12.34 -23.68 3.41
N ASP A 209 11.62 -22.75 2.79
CA ASP A 209 10.22 -22.36 3.01
C ASP A 209 9.91 -21.70 4.37
N TYR A 210 10.50 -22.16 5.48
CA TYR A 210 10.12 -21.72 6.85
C TYR A 210 11.29 -21.49 7.82
N TYR A 211 12.55 -21.48 7.36
CA TYR A 211 13.72 -21.29 8.22
C TYR A 211 14.22 -19.83 8.20
N PHE A 212 14.26 -19.24 9.38
CA PHE A 212 14.80 -17.91 9.69
C PHE A 212 16.19 -18.10 10.29
N ASP A 213 17.08 -18.64 9.47
CA ASP A 213 18.47 -18.91 9.78
C ASP A 213 19.40 -17.79 9.28
N THR A 214 20.70 -17.94 9.50
CA THR A 214 21.70 -16.96 9.06
C THR A 214 21.70 -16.76 7.54
N GLY A 215 21.28 -17.76 6.77
CA GLY A 215 21.09 -17.67 5.34
C GLY A 215 19.96 -16.70 4.98
N ALA A 216 18.79 -16.86 5.60
CA ALA A 216 17.66 -15.93 5.42
C ALA A 216 18.03 -14.50 5.85
N THR A 217 18.63 -14.34 7.04
CA THR A 217 19.07 -13.02 7.56
C THR A 217 20.05 -12.32 6.62
N ARG A 218 21.00 -13.05 6.02
CA ARG A 218 21.97 -12.47 5.06
C ARG A 218 21.34 -12.00 3.76
N HIS A 219 20.25 -12.63 3.30
CA HIS A 219 19.56 -12.23 2.07
C HIS A 219 18.55 -11.11 2.30
N LEU A 220 18.03 -10.98 3.52
CA LEU A 220 16.98 -10.04 3.86
C LEU A 220 17.25 -8.59 3.41
N PRO A 221 18.40 -7.95 3.70
CA PRO A 221 18.69 -6.59 3.23
C PRO A 221 18.54 -6.39 1.72
N TYR A 222 18.99 -7.38 0.95
CA TYR A 222 19.01 -7.33 -0.51
C TYR A 222 17.60 -7.49 -1.08
N VAL A 223 16.82 -8.41 -0.50
CA VAL A 223 15.40 -8.58 -0.85
C VAL A 223 14.61 -7.30 -0.55
N LEU A 224 14.74 -6.73 0.65
CA LEU A 224 14.00 -5.52 1.04
C LEU A 224 14.29 -4.34 0.10
N LYS A 225 15.57 -4.10 -0.21
CA LYS A 225 16.00 -3.02 -1.10
C LYS A 225 15.57 -3.25 -2.55
N TRP A 226 15.74 -4.47 -3.07
CA TRP A 226 15.41 -4.76 -4.47
C TRP A 226 13.91 -4.79 -4.73
N LEU A 227 13.10 -5.21 -3.76
CA LEU A 227 11.64 -5.12 -3.89
C LEU A 227 11.10 -3.71 -3.64
N GLY A 228 11.94 -2.78 -3.15
CA GLY A 228 11.53 -1.40 -2.90
C GLY A 228 10.69 -1.23 -1.64
N ILE A 229 10.81 -2.16 -0.68
CA ILE A 229 10.04 -2.16 0.57
C ILE A 229 10.88 -1.77 1.80
N ALA A 230 12.18 -1.51 1.62
CA ALA A 230 13.04 -0.99 2.68
C ALA A 230 12.69 0.47 3.05
N TYR A 231 12.96 0.82 4.31
CA TYR A 231 13.00 2.17 4.87
C TYR A 231 11.68 2.90 5.07
N SER A 232 10.56 2.40 4.54
CA SER A 232 9.26 3.07 4.57
C SER A 232 8.23 2.47 5.53
N GLY A 233 8.61 1.57 6.43
CA GLY A 233 7.69 0.99 7.41
C GLY A 233 6.82 -0.14 6.86
N ASN A 234 7.17 -0.71 5.71
CA ASN A 234 6.52 -1.90 5.15
C ASN A 234 6.67 -3.13 6.06
N ILE A 235 5.95 -4.21 5.76
CA ILE A 235 5.81 -5.36 6.67
C ILE A 235 6.32 -6.64 6.01
N VAL A 236 7.05 -7.46 6.77
CA VAL A 236 7.50 -8.81 6.37
C VAL A 236 6.80 -9.86 7.21
N ARG A 237 6.42 -10.99 6.60
CA ARG A 237 5.89 -12.13 7.36
C ARG A 237 7.04 -13.02 7.82
N ALA A 238 7.06 -13.32 9.11
CA ALA A 238 8.04 -14.16 9.76
C ALA A 238 7.36 -15.32 10.51
N GLY A 239 7.05 -16.39 9.76
CA GLY A 239 6.36 -17.58 10.26
C GLY A 239 7.31 -18.72 10.64
N CYS A 240 7.92 -18.69 11.83
CA CYS A 240 8.78 -19.78 12.31
C CYS A 240 8.02 -20.68 13.30
N PHE A 241 7.36 -21.72 12.79
CA PHE A 241 6.43 -22.54 13.59
C PHE A 241 7.10 -23.30 14.74
N SER A 242 6.43 -23.38 15.89
CA SER A 242 6.92 -23.94 17.16
C SER A 242 7.18 -25.45 17.11
N ASN A 243 6.70 -26.14 16.07
CA ASN A 243 6.94 -27.56 15.83
C ASN A 243 8.01 -27.83 14.75
N VAL A 244 8.57 -26.78 14.14
CA VAL A 244 9.59 -26.89 13.10
C VAL A 244 10.96 -26.61 13.71
N GLY A 245 11.61 -27.67 14.20
CA GLY A 245 12.98 -27.73 14.72
C GLY A 245 13.66 -26.39 15.00
N ASN A 246 14.74 -26.09 14.25
CA ASN A 246 15.53 -24.87 14.40
C ASN A 246 15.07 -23.74 13.45
N SER A 247 13.78 -23.69 13.11
CA SER A 247 13.25 -22.68 12.18
C SER A 247 13.51 -21.25 12.64
N CYS A 248 13.48 -20.96 13.94
CA CYS A 248 13.77 -19.62 14.49
C CYS A 248 15.26 -19.40 14.86
N SER A 249 16.20 -20.15 14.28
CA SER A 249 17.60 -20.21 14.79
C SER A 249 18.38 -18.89 14.80
N ASP A 250 18.05 -17.93 13.92
CA ASP A 250 18.71 -16.62 13.86
C ASP A 250 17.71 -15.45 13.98
N MET A 251 16.52 -15.71 14.55
CA MET A 251 15.39 -14.79 14.53
C MET A 251 15.69 -13.43 15.18
N LYS A 252 16.54 -13.39 16.21
CA LYS A 252 16.97 -12.13 16.85
C LYS A 252 17.69 -11.20 15.87
N ASN A 253 18.62 -11.74 15.08
CA ASN A 253 19.35 -10.95 14.09
C ASN A 253 18.44 -10.59 12.92
N TYR A 254 17.57 -11.50 12.50
CA TYR A 254 16.54 -11.21 11.50
C TYR A 254 15.68 -9.99 11.87
N TYR A 255 15.13 -9.95 13.09
CA TYR A 255 14.37 -8.80 13.58
C TYR A 255 15.22 -7.53 13.76
N ALA A 256 16.49 -7.67 14.15
CA ALA A 256 17.40 -6.53 14.22
C ALA A 256 17.64 -5.93 12.83
N THR A 257 17.78 -6.76 11.80
CA THR A 257 17.89 -6.33 10.40
C THR A 257 16.59 -5.67 9.92
N LEU A 258 15.41 -6.23 10.21
CA LEU A 258 14.15 -5.55 9.88
C LEU A 258 14.07 -4.15 10.51
N LYS A 259 14.50 -4.00 11.77
CA LYS A 259 14.59 -2.71 12.46
C LYS A 259 15.55 -1.73 11.76
N GLU A 260 16.74 -2.18 11.36
CA GLU A 260 17.73 -1.34 10.65
C GLU A 260 17.17 -0.80 9.33
N TYR A 261 16.36 -1.61 8.63
CA TYR A 261 15.74 -1.25 7.36
C TYR A 261 14.34 -0.64 7.53
N ASN A 262 13.98 -0.17 8.74
CA ASN A 262 12.67 0.38 9.08
C ASN A 262 11.51 -0.42 8.47
N THR A 263 11.51 -1.72 8.71
CA THR A 263 10.52 -2.69 8.23
C THR A 263 9.92 -3.39 9.44
N GLY A 264 8.60 -3.55 9.45
CA GLY A 264 7.87 -4.25 10.49
C GLY A 264 7.73 -5.75 10.22
N ALA A 265 7.13 -6.46 11.17
CA ALA A 265 6.96 -7.90 11.11
C ALA A 265 5.58 -8.36 11.55
N VAL A 266 5.08 -9.39 10.85
CA VAL A 266 3.97 -10.26 11.27
C VAL A 266 4.57 -11.58 11.70
N ALA A 267 4.39 -11.95 12.96
CA ALA A 267 4.79 -13.25 13.47
C ALA A 267 3.69 -14.29 13.27
N LEU A 268 4.10 -15.52 13.01
CA LEU A 268 3.28 -16.71 13.12
C LEU A 268 4.16 -17.79 13.77
N TYR A 269 3.79 -18.22 14.98
CA TYR A 269 4.67 -19.07 15.79
C TYR A 269 4.00 -20.35 16.26
N LEU A 270 2.84 -20.28 16.91
CA LEU A 270 2.28 -21.46 17.55
C LEU A 270 1.73 -22.45 16.51
N TYR A 271 2.16 -23.70 16.57
CA TYR A 271 1.58 -24.78 15.77
C TYR A 271 0.31 -25.35 16.42
N THR A 272 -0.84 -25.12 15.79
CA THR A 272 -2.17 -25.36 16.38
C THR A 272 -2.73 -26.78 16.26
N LYS A 273 -2.25 -27.63 15.32
CA LYS A 273 -2.96 -28.85 14.89
C LYS A 273 -3.24 -29.85 16.00
N ASN A 274 -2.25 -30.01 16.86
CA ASN A 274 -2.23 -31.08 17.85
C ASN A 274 -2.50 -30.55 19.26
N ILE A 275 -2.98 -29.31 19.38
CA ILE A 275 -3.35 -28.74 20.66
C ILE A 275 -4.70 -29.32 21.06
N THR A 276 -4.73 -29.92 22.25
CA THR A 276 -5.97 -30.29 22.94
C THR A 276 -6.23 -29.22 23.99
N LEU A 277 -7.40 -28.61 23.97
CA LEU A 277 -7.78 -27.58 24.94
C LEU A 277 -8.03 -28.19 26.32
N ASP A 278 -7.83 -27.37 27.35
CA ASP A 278 -8.24 -27.70 28.70
C ASP A 278 -9.78 -27.77 28.81
N PRO A 279 -10.35 -28.41 29.86
CA PRO A 279 -11.79 -28.59 29.98
C PRO A 279 -12.61 -27.29 30.03
N ASP A 280 -11.99 -26.17 30.39
CA ASP A 280 -12.59 -24.84 30.39
C ASP A 280 -12.51 -24.13 29.02
N GLY A 281 -11.92 -24.78 28.02
CA GLY A 281 -11.69 -24.23 26.69
C GLY A 281 -10.39 -23.43 26.55
N GLY A 282 -9.60 -23.31 27.62
CA GLY A 282 -8.33 -22.61 27.63
C GLY A 282 -7.21 -23.35 26.89
N LEU A 283 -6.14 -22.62 26.57
CA LEU A 283 -4.92 -23.24 26.06
C LEU A 283 -4.25 -24.05 27.17
N PRO A 284 -3.74 -25.26 26.87
CA PRO A 284 -2.94 -26.01 27.82
C PRO A 284 -1.67 -25.24 28.18
N ALA A 285 -1.17 -25.48 29.39
CA ALA A 285 -0.04 -24.74 29.97
C ALA A 285 1.21 -24.71 29.06
N ASP A 286 1.48 -25.79 28.31
CA ASP A 286 2.64 -25.83 27.41
C ASP A 286 2.48 -24.92 26.19
N ALA A 287 1.27 -24.82 25.62
CA ALA A 287 0.97 -23.93 24.51
C ALA A 287 1.01 -22.45 24.96
N GLY A 288 0.43 -22.16 26.12
CA GLY A 288 0.52 -20.83 26.75
C GLY A 288 1.97 -20.44 27.06
N ALA A 289 2.79 -21.36 27.58
CA ALA A 289 4.21 -21.12 27.85
C ALA A 289 5.00 -20.80 26.58
N LYS A 290 4.77 -21.54 25.48
CA LYS A 290 5.39 -21.28 24.17
C LYS A 290 5.09 -19.86 23.67
N LEU A 291 3.83 -19.43 23.73
CA LEU A 291 3.43 -18.07 23.34
C LEU A 291 4.08 -17.02 24.24
N MET A 292 4.03 -17.22 25.56
CA MET A 292 4.65 -16.33 26.53
C MET A 292 6.15 -16.16 26.28
N ASP A 293 6.88 -17.27 26.12
CA ASP A 293 8.32 -17.24 25.91
C ASP A 293 8.68 -16.54 24.60
N PHE A 294 7.92 -16.81 23.53
CA PHE A 294 8.09 -16.12 22.25
C PHE A 294 7.86 -14.60 22.39
N LEU A 295 6.77 -14.17 23.04
CA LEU A 295 6.48 -12.74 23.23
C LEU A 295 7.50 -12.06 24.16
N LYS A 296 7.95 -12.71 25.23
CA LYS A 296 9.03 -12.17 26.08
C LYS A 296 10.33 -11.99 25.30
N GLN A 297 10.65 -12.93 24.41
CA GLN A 297 11.89 -12.90 23.67
C GLN A 297 11.86 -11.92 22.48
N TYR A 298 10.77 -11.94 21.71
CA TYR A 298 10.67 -11.26 20.41
C TYR A 298 9.55 -10.23 20.30
N GLY A 299 8.64 -10.19 21.27
CA GLY A 299 7.45 -9.36 21.24
C GLY A 299 7.72 -7.88 20.97
N ARG A 300 8.84 -7.35 21.48
CA ARG A 300 9.27 -5.96 21.22
C ARG A 300 9.64 -5.66 19.76
N TYR A 301 9.74 -6.65 18.88
CA TYR A 301 10.16 -6.44 17.49
C TYR A 301 9.00 -6.52 16.49
N ILE A 302 7.89 -7.16 16.87
CA ILE A 302 6.80 -7.53 15.96
C ILE A 302 5.61 -6.60 16.16
N GLN A 303 4.94 -6.21 15.07
CA GLN A 303 3.75 -5.35 15.14
C GLN A 303 2.48 -6.19 15.15
N TYR A 304 2.54 -7.37 14.54
CA TYR A 304 1.39 -8.22 14.32
C TYR A 304 1.68 -9.67 14.70
N TYR A 305 0.65 -10.37 15.18
CA TYR A 305 0.67 -11.82 15.39
C TYR A 305 -0.51 -12.46 14.66
N GLU A 306 -0.24 -13.31 13.68
CA GLU A 306 -1.22 -14.12 12.96
C GLU A 306 -1.59 -15.34 13.81
N VAL A 307 -2.89 -15.50 14.09
CA VAL A 307 -3.40 -16.55 15.00
C VAL A 307 -3.09 -17.96 14.49
N ASP A 308 -3.28 -18.20 13.18
CA ASP A 308 -3.00 -19.50 12.54
C ASP A 308 -2.87 -19.31 11.01
N ASN A 309 -2.35 -20.31 10.32
CA ASN A 309 -2.23 -20.32 8.87
C ASN A 309 -3.19 -21.33 8.25
N GLU A 310 -4.14 -20.84 7.44
CA GLU A 310 -5.08 -21.64 6.64
C GLU A 310 -5.71 -22.80 7.41
N PRO A 311 -6.34 -22.54 8.58
CA PRO A 311 -6.88 -23.60 9.42
C PRO A 311 -7.81 -24.60 8.70
N GLY A 312 -8.60 -24.14 7.73
CA GLY A 312 -9.47 -24.98 6.90
C GLY A 312 -8.71 -25.88 5.93
N LEU A 313 -7.57 -25.43 5.38
CA LEU A 313 -6.70 -26.25 4.53
C LEU A 313 -5.95 -27.31 5.34
N PHE A 314 -5.56 -26.98 6.57
CA PHE A 314 -4.71 -27.83 7.39
C PHE A 314 -5.44 -28.62 8.48
N GLU A 315 -6.77 -28.71 8.40
CA GLU A 315 -7.64 -29.44 9.34
C GLU A 315 -7.44 -28.99 10.79
N ARG A 316 -7.49 -27.68 11.03
CA ARG A 316 -7.31 -27.06 12.35
C ARG A 316 -8.64 -26.70 12.99
N SER A 317 -8.63 -26.76 14.31
CA SER A 317 -9.81 -26.50 15.15
C SER A 317 -10.07 -25.01 15.32
N LYS A 318 -11.33 -24.61 15.09
CA LYS A 318 -11.85 -23.29 15.42
C LYS A 318 -11.66 -22.97 16.90
N ALA A 319 -11.99 -23.92 17.78
CA ALA A 319 -11.91 -23.72 19.22
C ALA A 319 -10.47 -23.41 19.65
N VAL A 320 -9.48 -24.10 19.07
CA VAL A 320 -8.06 -23.82 19.33
C VAL A 320 -7.69 -22.39 18.90
N ASN A 321 -8.14 -21.96 17.72
CA ASN A 321 -7.84 -20.61 17.24
C ASN A 321 -8.50 -19.50 18.08
N VAL A 322 -9.72 -19.75 18.56
CA VAL A 322 -10.39 -18.88 19.55
C VAL A 322 -9.58 -18.80 20.84
N ALA A 323 -9.13 -19.93 21.38
CA ALA A 323 -8.32 -19.97 22.59
C ALA A 323 -6.97 -19.25 22.42
N VAL A 324 -6.33 -19.35 21.25
CA VAL A 324 -5.10 -18.59 20.94
C VAL A 324 -5.37 -17.09 20.90
N ALA A 325 -6.43 -16.64 20.22
CA ALA A 325 -6.78 -15.22 20.16
C ALA A 325 -7.13 -14.64 21.54
N GLN A 326 -7.90 -15.38 22.35
CA GLN A 326 -8.22 -15.00 23.74
C GLN A 326 -6.95 -14.88 24.59
N TRP A 327 -6.08 -15.90 24.54
CA TRP A 327 -4.83 -15.88 25.30
C TRP A 327 -3.97 -14.67 24.91
N LEU A 328 -3.82 -14.39 23.62
CA LEU A 328 -3.08 -13.21 23.14
C LEU A 328 -3.72 -11.91 23.63
N SER A 329 -5.05 -11.80 23.59
CA SER A 329 -5.78 -10.61 24.04
C SER A 329 -5.54 -10.31 25.53
N GLU A 330 -5.59 -11.35 26.36
CA GLU A 330 -5.37 -11.26 27.81
C GLU A 330 -3.93 -10.92 28.19
N HIS A 331 -2.95 -11.45 27.45
CA HIS A 331 -1.54 -11.41 27.85
C HIS A 331 -0.68 -10.38 27.10
N ARG A 332 -1.10 -9.91 25.92
CA ARG A 332 -0.31 -8.94 25.12
C ARG A 332 -0.03 -7.64 25.86
N SER A 333 -0.94 -7.17 26.70
CA SER A 333 -0.76 -5.93 27.48
C SER A 333 0.42 -6.02 28.46
N ILE A 334 0.84 -7.23 28.83
CA ILE A 334 1.97 -7.50 29.73
C ILE A 334 3.26 -7.63 28.93
N TYR A 335 3.24 -8.39 27.81
CA TYR A 335 4.46 -8.77 27.09
C TYR A 335 4.77 -7.90 25.88
N SER A 336 3.74 -7.42 25.17
CA SER A 336 3.82 -6.66 23.91
C SER A 336 2.62 -5.71 23.75
N PRO A 337 2.53 -4.60 24.50
CA PRO A 337 1.32 -3.76 24.54
C PRO A 337 0.89 -3.14 23.20
N HIS A 338 1.82 -3.08 22.25
CA HIS A 338 1.61 -2.54 20.90
C HIS A 338 1.14 -3.60 19.89
N LEU A 339 1.22 -4.88 20.24
CA LEU A 339 0.96 -6.00 19.33
C LEU A 339 -0.51 -6.03 18.92
N GLN A 340 -0.74 -6.08 17.61
CA GLN A 340 -2.06 -6.33 17.06
C GLN A 340 -2.23 -7.81 16.68
N ILE A 341 -3.36 -8.39 17.05
CA ILE A 341 -3.74 -9.77 16.76
C ILE A 341 -4.43 -9.76 15.38
N VAL A 342 -3.95 -10.62 14.49
CA VAL A 342 -4.48 -10.78 13.14
C VAL A 342 -5.22 -12.11 13.05
N SER A 343 -6.42 -12.08 12.49
CA SER A 343 -7.18 -13.30 12.16
C SER A 343 -6.33 -14.29 11.37
N PRO A 344 -6.62 -15.61 11.46
CA PRO A 344 -5.89 -16.60 10.68
C PRO A 344 -5.83 -16.26 9.20
N GLY A 345 -4.75 -16.65 8.54
CA GLY A 345 -4.64 -16.62 7.08
C GLY A 345 -5.72 -17.47 6.43
N TRP A 346 -6.90 -16.91 6.18
CA TRP A 346 -8.06 -17.71 5.78
C TRP A 346 -7.86 -18.34 4.40
N SER A 347 -8.11 -19.65 4.30
CA SER A 347 -8.14 -20.39 3.02
C SER A 347 -9.53 -20.52 2.42
N TYR A 348 -10.56 -20.28 3.26
CA TYR A 348 -11.97 -20.33 2.91
C TYR A 348 -12.44 -21.70 2.40
N LYS A 349 -11.83 -22.78 2.91
CA LYS A 349 -12.21 -24.15 2.57
C LYS A 349 -13.59 -24.47 3.15
N SER A 350 -14.51 -24.90 2.29
CA SER A 350 -15.83 -25.42 2.69
C SER A 350 -15.78 -26.86 3.18
N THR A 351 -14.62 -27.52 3.06
CA THR A 351 -14.46 -28.97 3.22
C THR A 351 -13.33 -29.37 4.17
N GLY A 352 -12.96 -28.51 5.12
CA GLY A 352 -11.90 -28.82 6.08
C GLY A 352 -11.98 -27.99 7.34
N GLY A 353 -11.17 -28.34 8.32
CA GLY A 353 -11.18 -27.75 9.67
C GLY A 353 -12.16 -28.44 10.62
N GLU A 354 -12.12 -28.04 11.88
CA GLU A 354 -13.01 -28.56 12.92
C GLU A 354 -13.75 -27.40 13.63
N PRO A 355 -15.09 -27.29 13.51
CA PRO A 355 -15.98 -28.16 12.74
C PRO A 355 -15.80 -27.99 11.22
N TYR A 356 -16.22 -28.99 10.46
CA TYR A 356 -15.99 -29.05 9.01
C TYR A 356 -16.53 -27.82 8.27
N GLY A 357 -15.66 -27.15 7.50
CA GLY A 357 -16.03 -25.99 6.68
C GLY A 357 -16.23 -24.69 7.45
N TRP A 358 -15.84 -24.62 8.73
CA TRP A 358 -16.09 -23.45 9.57
C TRP A 358 -15.47 -22.16 9.04
N GLU A 359 -14.33 -22.24 8.34
CA GLU A 359 -13.72 -21.07 7.70
C GLU A 359 -14.59 -20.47 6.60
N ARG A 360 -15.45 -21.25 5.94
CA ARG A 360 -16.36 -20.74 4.89
C ARG A 360 -17.62 -20.13 5.50
N ASP A 361 -17.98 -20.54 6.71
CA ASP A 361 -19.16 -20.05 7.41
C ASP A 361 -18.87 -18.70 8.08
N SER A 362 -19.50 -17.65 7.58
CA SER A 362 -19.32 -16.30 8.10
C SER A 362 -19.73 -16.15 9.56
N LEU A 363 -20.73 -16.88 10.06
CA LEU A 363 -21.13 -16.79 11.47
C LEU A 363 -20.09 -17.44 12.38
N GLN A 364 -19.49 -18.54 11.94
CA GLN A 364 -18.44 -19.21 12.70
C GLN A 364 -17.12 -18.45 12.66
N ARG A 365 -16.74 -17.88 11.51
CA ARG A 365 -15.59 -16.96 11.42
C ARG A 365 -15.77 -15.73 12.30
N LYS A 366 -16.98 -15.14 12.34
CA LYS A 366 -17.27 -13.91 13.08
C LYS A 366 -16.87 -14.00 14.55
N GLU A 367 -17.03 -15.17 15.17
CA GLU A 367 -16.60 -15.42 16.55
C GLU A 367 -15.11 -15.16 16.76
N LEU A 368 -14.26 -15.62 15.84
CA LEU A 368 -12.82 -15.37 15.91
C LEU A 368 -12.48 -13.96 15.44
N GLU A 369 -13.13 -13.47 14.39
CA GLU A 369 -12.96 -12.08 13.95
C GLU A 369 -13.28 -11.09 15.08
N ASP A 370 -14.21 -11.35 15.98
CA ASP A 370 -14.53 -10.43 17.08
C ASP A 370 -13.44 -10.37 18.17
N LEU A 371 -12.49 -11.32 18.16
CA LEU A 371 -11.40 -11.41 19.12
C LEU A 371 -10.07 -10.84 18.62
N THR A 372 -9.95 -10.60 17.31
CA THR A 372 -8.74 -10.06 16.68
C THR A 372 -8.86 -8.55 16.46
N ASP A 373 -7.75 -7.87 16.15
CA ASP A 373 -7.79 -6.45 15.79
C ASP A 373 -7.85 -6.24 14.26
N LEU A 374 -7.28 -7.17 13.48
CA LEU A 374 -7.27 -7.14 12.02
C LEU A 374 -7.85 -8.44 11.44
N THR A 375 -8.50 -8.31 10.29
CA THR A 375 -8.88 -9.46 9.46
C THR A 375 -7.73 -9.83 8.51
N ASN A 376 -7.86 -10.97 7.84
CA ASN A 376 -6.91 -11.54 6.91
C ASN A 376 -7.66 -12.21 5.75
N GLY A 377 -6.97 -12.91 4.85
CA GLY A 377 -7.60 -13.78 3.86
C GLY A 377 -6.68 -14.04 2.68
N HIS A 378 -6.13 -15.24 2.60
CA HIS A 378 -5.19 -15.59 1.55
C HIS A 378 -5.85 -15.53 0.18
N ALA A 379 -5.06 -15.15 -0.82
CA ALA A 379 -5.55 -15.07 -2.19
C ALA A 379 -4.48 -15.45 -3.20
N TYR A 380 -4.88 -16.30 -4.14
CA TYR A 380 -4.01 -16.81 -5.21
C TYR A 380 -4.65 -16.66 -6.59
N GLY A 381 -3.89 -16.19 -7.58
CA GLY A 381 -4.41 -15.98 -8.93
C GLY A 381 -5.53 -14.93 -8.97
N THR A 382 -6.72 -15.35 -9.40
CA THR A 382 -7.91 -14.49 -9.46
C THR A 382 -8.85 -14.69 -8.28
N SER A 383 -8.50 -15.55 -7.31
CA SER A 383 -9.43 -15.97 -6.27
C SER A 383 -9.96 -14.82 -5.42
N TYR A 384 -9.20 -13.73 -5.22
CA TYR A 384 -9.62 -12.56 -4.42
C TYR A 384 -11.04 -12.06 -4.75
N ALA A 385 -11.49 -12.18 -6.00
CA ALA A 385 -12.79 -11.70 -6.47
C ALA A 385 -13.84 -12.80 -6.68
N ASP A 386 -13.55 -14.06 -6.33
CA ASP A 386 -14.52 -15.15 -6.45
C ASP A 386 -15.75 -14.86 -5.59
N ASN A 387 -16.95 -15.13 -6.13
CA ASN A 387 -18.22 -14.92 -5.40
C ASN A 387 -18.29 -15.75 -4.12
N GLU A 388 -17.63 -16.90 -4.13
CA GLU A 388 -17.43 -17.78 -2.99
C GLU A 388 -15.96 -18.19 -3.03
N GLY A 389 -15.20 -17.92 -1.99
CA GLY A 389 -13.76 -18.27 -1.96
C GLY A 389 -12.88 -17.06 -1.89
N GLY A 390 -13.37 -15.95 -2.42
CA GLY A 390 -12.54 -14.77 -2.56
C GLY A 390 -12.38 -14.03 -1.26
N SER A 391 -11.12 -13.78 -0.91
CA SER A 391 -10.74 -13.04 0.29
C SER A 391 -11.48 -11.72 0.44
N PHE A 392 -11.76 -11.02 -0.67
CA PHE A 392 -12.48 -9.77 -0.61
C PHE A 392 -13.97 -9.98 -0.29
N VAL A 393 -14.63 -10.89 -1.00
CA VAL A 393 -16.07 -11.16 -0.85
C VAL A 393 -16.38 -11.84 0.49
N GLU A 394 -15.52 -12.75 0.94
CA GLU A 394 -15.68 -13.47 2.20
C GLU A 394 -15.52 -12.55 3.42
N ASN A 395 -14.61 -11.57 3.35
CA ASN A 395 -14.50 -10.55 4.39
C ASN A 395 -15.73 -9.64 4.43
N LEU A 396 -16.24 -9.19 3.29
CA LEU A 396 -17.50 -8.44 3.22
C LEU A 396 -18.68 -9.24 3.75
N ARG A 397 -18.71 -10.55 3.51
CA ARG A 397 -19.75 -11.44 4.03
C ARG A 397 -19.73 -11.55 5.55
N THR A 398 -18.53 -11.58 6.16
CA THR A 398 -18.37 -11.74 7.62
C THR A 398 -18.55 -10.43 8.36
N LEU A 399 -17.91 -9.38 7.87
CA LEU A 399 -17.76 -8.12 8.57
C LEU A 399 -18.79 -7.08 8.09
N GLY A 400 -19.42 -7.30 6.95
CA GLY A 400 -20.16 -6.27 6.24
C GLY A 400 -19.21 -5.26 5.58
N SER A 401 -19.78 -4.14 5.16
CA SER A 401 -19.05 -2.93 4.79
C SER A 401 -19.48 -1.80 5.71
N ASP A 402 -18.54 -0.89 5.97
CA ASP A 402 -18.79 0.35 6.69
C ASP A 402 -18.96 1.52 5.70
N GLU A 403 -19.04 2.74 6.23
CA GLU A 403 -19.02 3.96 5.42
C GLU A 403 -17.80 3.95 4.49
N ASP A 404 -16.58 3.68 4.96
CA ASP A 404 -15.37 3.76 4.12
C ASP A 404 -14.56 2.45 3.96
N GLY A 405 -15.22 1.43 3.41
CA GLY A 405 -14.62 0.16 3.04
C GLY A 405 -14.99 -0.96 4.02
N LEU A 406 -14.00 -1.70 4.51
CA LEU A 406 -14.21 -2.71 5.56
C LEU A 406 -14.17 -2.03 6.94
N PRO A 407 -15.03 -2.44 7.90
CA PRO A 407 -15.04 -1.87 9.26
C PRO A 407 -13.78 -2.24 10.07
N LYS A 408 -13.01 -3.21 9.60
CA LYS A 408 -11.80 -3.71 10.24
C LYS A 408 -10.68 -3.76 9.19
N LYS A 409 -9.49 -3.33 9.60
CA LYS A 409 -8.30 -3.34 8.73
C LYS A 409 -7.96 -4.75 8.29
N MET A 410 -7.52 -4.89 7.05
CA MET A 410 -7.17 -6.16 6.43
C MET A 410 -5.65 -6.26 6.25
N LEU A 411 -5.06 -7.26 6.91
CA LEU A 411 -3.68 -7.69 6.72
C LEU A 411 -3.68 -9.06 6.05
N ASN A 412 -3.39 -9.09 4.75
CA ASN A 412 -3.26 -10.32 4.00
C ASN A 412 -1.86 -10.90 4.12
N THR A 413 -1.73 -12.00 4.85
CA THR A 413 -0.42 -12.62 5.14
C THR A 413 0.15 -13.41 3.97
N GLU A 414 -0.69 -13.82 3.01
CA GLU A 414 -0.24 -14.44 1.76
C GLU A 414 -1.10 -14.02 0.56
N VAL A 415 -0.43 -13.49 -0.46
CA VAL A 415 -1.00 -13.30 -1.81
C VAL A 415 -0.02 -13.73 -2.89
N GLY A 416 -0.48 -14.18 -4.05
CA GLY A 416 0.41 -14.35 -5.19
C GLY A 416 -0.11 -15.22 -6.31
N THR A 417 0.80 -15.68 -7.16
CA THR A 417 0.46 -16.55 -8.29
C THR A 417 1.53 -17.62 -8.47
N THR A 418 1.11 -18.83 -8.77
CA THR A 418 1.97 -19.86 -9.39
C THR A 418 2.11 -19.65 -10.90
N ASN A 419 3.02 -20.38 -11.53
CA ASN A 419 3.18 -20.40 -12.99
C ASN A 419 1.99 -21.01 -13.75
N THR A 420 1.06 -21.67 -13.06
CA THR A 420 -0.16 -22.24 -13.64
C THR A 420 -1.34 -21.26 -13.63
N HIS A 421 -1.26 -20.19 -12.85
CA HIS A 421 -2.27 -19.14 -12.89
C HIS A 421 -2.09 -18.30 -14.17
N LEU A 422 -3.19 -17.96 -14.82
CA LEU A 422 -3.22 -17.15 -16.04
C LEU A 422 -4.27 -16.06 -15.91
N ASP A 423 -4.00 -14.89 -16.49
CA ASP A 423 -4.99 -13.82 -16.54
C ASP A 423 -6.20 -14.26 -17.38
N PRO A 424 -7.44 -13.93 -16.98
CA PRO A 424 -8.63 -14.34 -17.71
C PRO A 424 -8.54 -13.98 -19.20
N PRO A 425 -8.84 -14.92 -20.12
CA PRO A 425 -8.76 -14.67 -21.56
C PRO A 425 -9.61 -13.50 -22.05
N ALA A 426 -10.67 -13.16 -21.29
CA ALA A 426 -11.54 -12.01 -21.54
C ALA A 426 -10.78 -10.68 -21.54
N TYR A 427 -9.67 -10.55 -20.81
CA TYR A 427 -8.87 -9.31 -20.76
C TYR A 427 -7.81 -9.24 -21.88
N GLY A 428 -7.58 -10.36 -22.57
CA GLY A 428 -6.72 -10.43 -23.74
C GLY A 428 -5.26 -10.04 -23.45
N ALA A 429 -4.72 -10.48 -22.31
CA ALA A 429 -3.33 -10.23 -21.93
C ALA A 429 -2.32 -10.93 -22.87
N SER A 430 -1.32 -10.19 -23.34
CA SER A 430 -0.20 -10.71 -24.13
C SER A 430 0.79 -11.53 -23.29
N GLN A 431 0.97 -11.13 -22.03
CA GLN A 431 1.77 -11.81 -21.01
C GLN A 431 0.86 -12.29 -19.87
N LYS A 432 0.25 -13.47 -20.03
CA LYS A 432 -0.83 -13.94 -19.16
C LYS A 432 -0.40 -14.20 -17.72
N GLN A 433 0.81 -14.71 -17.48
CA GLN A 433 1.31 -14.96 -16.13
C GLN A 433 1.68 -13.64 -15.43
N ALA A 434 2.35 -12.73 -16.14
CA ALA A 434 2.66 -11.39 -15.64
C ALA A 434 1.38 -10.61 -15.31
N ALA A 435 0.38 -10.66 -16.19
CA ALA A 435 -0.87 -9.93 -16.01
C ALA A 435 -1.68 -10.40 -14.79
N VAL A 436 -1.78 -11.70 -14.53
CA VAL A 436 -2.51 -12.17 -13.33
C VAL A 436 -1.77 -11.82 -12.04
N PHE A 437 -0.43 -11.84 -12.05
CA PHE A 437 0.36 -11.41 -10.90
C PHE A 437 0.23 -9.91 -10.65
N ASP A 438 0.28 -9.09 -11.69
CA ASP A 438 0.00 -7.65 -11.59
C ASP A 438 -1.42 -7.38 -11.07
N ARG A 439 -2.43 -8.08 -11.61
CA ARG A 439 -3.83 -7.90 -11.23
C ARG A 439 -4.10 -8.25 -9.78
N ILE A 440 -3.56 -9.36 -9.27
CA ILE A 440 -3.77 -9.71 -7.85
C ILE A 440 -3.14 -8.67 -6.92
N LEU A 441 -1.94 -8.17 -7.21
CA LEU A 441 -1.33 -7.12 -6.39
C LEU A 441 -2.12 -5.81 -6.46
N ARG A 442 -2.56 -5.40 -7.65
CA ARG A 442 -3.45 -4.24 -7.84
C ARG A 442 -4.77 -4.38 -7.09
N ALA A 443 -5.34 -5.58 -7.06
CA ALA A 443 -6.55 -5.86 -6.28
C ALA A 443 -6.34 -5.52 -4.80
N HIS A 444 -5.26 -6.01 -4.21
CA HIS A 444 -4.97 -5.82 -2.80
C HIS A 444 -4.53 -4.38 -2.47
N ILE A 445 -3.92 -3.65 -3.41
CA ILE A 445 -3.75 -2.18 -3.28
C ILE A 445 -5.14 -1.50 -3.19
N GLY A 446 -6.12 -2.00 -3.94
CA GLY A 446 -7.47 -1.45 -4.00
C GLY A 446 -8.31 -1.64 -2.73
N PHE A 447 -8.13 -2.75 -1.98
CA PHE A 447 -8.95 -3.05 -0.79
C PHE A 447 -8.21 -3.41 0.51
N SER A 448 -7.02 -4.02 0.47
CA SER A 448 -6.26 -4.35 1.69
C SER A 448 -5.52 -3.14 2.23
N ASP A 449 -5.26 -3.11 3.54
CA ASP A 449 -4.42 -2.08 4.18
C ASP A 449 -2.96 -2.53 4.21
N ILE A 450 -2.74 -3.83 4.38
CA ILE A 450 -1.44 -4.46 4.39
C ILE A 450 -1.56 -5.77 3.60
N PHE A 451 -0.63 -6.06 2.71
CA PHE A 451 -0.58 -7.38 2.09
C PHE A 451 0.84 -7.84 1.82
N ILE A 452 1.03 -9.14 1.91
CA ILE A 452 2.33 -9.79 1.86
C ILE A 452 2.28 -10.80 0.72
N GLN A 453 3.14 -10.61 -0.28
CA GLN A 453 3.34 -11.65 -1.28
C GLN A 453 3.88 -12.90 -0.59
N HIS A 454 3.33 -14.06 -0.92
CA HIS A 454 3.54 -15.35 -0.26
C HIS A 454 4.96 -15.52 0.30
N ALA A 455 5.97 -15.57 -0.56
CA ALA A 455 7.37 -15.56 -0.14
C ALA A 455 8.32 -15.26 -1.31
N ALA A 456 9.45 -14.64 -0.97
CA ALA A 456 10.51 -14.26 -1.87
C ALA A 456 11.18 -15.50 -2.49
N PHE A 457 11.39 -16.53 -1.67
CA PHE A 457 12.00 -17.81 -2.00
C PHE A 457 11.06 -18.95 -1.64
N TYR A 458 10.14 -19.29 -2.55
CA TYR A 458 9.19 -20.37 -2.29
C TYR A 458 8.75 -20.99 -3.61
N LYS A 459 8.87 -22.31 -3.70
CA LYS A 459 8.64 -23.03 -4.95
C LYS A 459 7.25 -22.74 -5.53
N ASN A 460 7.22 -22.40 -6.82
CA ASN A 460 6.10 -21.96 -7.63
C ASN A 460 5.63 -20.51 -7.39
N TYR A 461 5.86 -19.93 -6.21
CA TYR A 461 5.43 -18.57 -5.88
C TYR A 461 6.58 -17.56 -5.89
N GLU A 462 7.78 -18.02 -6.23
CA GLU A 462 9.02 -17.30 -6.05
C GLU A 462 9.06 -15.93 -6.76
N LEU A 463 9.65 -14.97 -6.04
CA LEU A 463 10.15 -13.72 -6.61
C LEU A 463 11.58 -13.93 -7.13
N PHE A 464 12.41 -14.66 -6.36
CA PHE A 464 13.80 -14.91 -6.67
C PHE A 464 14.07 -16.40 -6.82
N ARG A 465 15.10 -16.74 -7.59
CA ARG A 465 15.61 -18.12 -7.64
C ARG A 465 15.98 -18.60 -6.24
N HIS A 466 15.76 -19.88 -6.00
CA HIS A 466 15.98 -20.51 -4.70
C HIS A 466 16.74 -21.85 -4.83
N ASP A 467 17.30 -22.14 -6.01
CA ASP A 467 18.08 -23.33 -6.33
C ASP A 467 19.55 -23.18 -5.91
N PHE A 468 19.78 -22.75 -4.67
CA PHE A 468 21.10 -22.60 -4.07
C PHE A 468 21.06 -22.88 -2.56
N ASP A 469 22.23 -23.15 -1.99
CA ASP A 469 22.40 -23.20 -0.55
C ASP A 469 22.53 -21.78 0.02
N PHE A 470 21.53 -21.36 0.78
CA PHE A 470 21.49 -20.03 1.42
C PHE A 470 22.70 -19.72 2.31
N LYS A 471 23.34 -20.75 2.89
CA LYS A 471 24.49 -20.56 3.78
C LYS A 471 25.75 -20.18 3.02
N SER A 472 25.94 -20.71 1.81
CA SER A 472 27.15 -20.47 0.99
C SER A 472 26.93 -19.46 -0.14
N HIS A 473 25.67 -19.22 -0.54
CA HIS A 473 25.34 -18.28 -1.61
C HIS A 473 25.69 -16.83 -1.25
N ASP A 474 26.10 -16.07 -2.27
CA ASP A 474 26.36 -14.63 -2.19
C ASP A 474 25.06 -13.84 -2.42
N PRO A 475 24.50 -13.12 -1.43
CA PRO A 475 23.25 -12.41 -1.60
C PRO A 475 23.21 -11.41 -2.76
N VAL A 476 24.33 -10.80 -3.17
CA VAL A 476 24.33 -9.90 -4.33
C VAL A 476 24.23 -10.64 -5.68
N ALA A 477 24.55 -11.94 -5.71
CA ALA A 477 24.40 -12.79 -6.88
C ALA A 477 22.96 -13.33 -7.03
N MET A 478 22.08 -13.04 -6.07
CA MET A 478 20.66 -13.42 -6.14
C MET A 478 20.05 -12.91 -7.44
N SER A 479 19.28 -13.78 -8.09
CA SER A 479 18.64 -13.51 -9.37
C SER A 479 17.12 -13.54 -9.27
N SER A 480 16.46 -12.71 -10.07
CA SER A 480 15.01 -12.74 -10.19
C SER A 480 14.54 -14.04 -10.84
N TYR A 481 13.36 -14.51 -10.46
CA TYR A 481 12.73 -15.62 -11.13
C TYR A 481 11.94 -15.12 -12.35
N SER A 482 12.28 -15.63 -13.52
CA SER A 482 11.60 -15.28 -14.78
C SER A 482 10.46 -16.23 -15.07
N PHE A 483 9.32 -15.69 -15.49
CA PHE A 483 8.24 -16.52 -16.01
C PHE A 483 8.68 -17.24 -17.30
N PRO A 484 8.10 -18.41 -17.61
CA PRO A 484 8.26 -19.04 -18.90
C PRO A 484 7.88 -18.09 -20.06
N GLY A 485 8.64 -18.15 -21.16
CA GLY A 485 8.34 -17.39 -22.39
C GLY A 485 8.72 -15.91 -22.37
N ASN A 486 9.72 -15.53 -21.55
CA ASN A 486 10.26 -14.16 -21.47
C ASN A 486 9.22 -13.08 -21.11
N GLN A 487 8.27 -13.41 -20.24
CA GLN A 487 7.36 -12.41 -19.66
C GLN A 487 8.05 -11.67 -18.51
N ASP A 488 7.55 -10.49 -18.18
CA ASP A 488 8.01 -9.66 -17.06
C ASP A 488 8.00 -10.43 -15.74
N SER A 489 9.12 -10.46 -15.03
CA SER A 489 9.25 -11.21 -13.77
C SER A 489 8.34 -10.66 -12.67
N ARG A 490 8.03 -11.51 -11.68
CA ARG A 490 7.31 -11.08 -10.47
C ARG A 490 8.04 -9.97 -9.73
N VAL A 491 9.37 -9.98 -9.68
CA VAL A 491 10.19 -8.92 -9.07
C VAL A 491 9.97 -7.58 -9.76
N LYS A 492 10.00 -7.55 -11.10
CA LYS A 492 9.75 -6.32 -11.88
C LYS A 492 8.38 -5.74 -11.56
N ILE A 493 7.34 -6.58 -11.56
CA ILE A 493 5.95 -6.18 -11.29
C ILE A 493 5.78 -5.72 -9.83
N PHE A 494 6.25 -6.53 -8.87
CA PHE A 494 6.15 -6.22 -7.45
C PHE A 494 6.85 -4.89 -7.14
N ARG A 495 8.08 -4.71 -7.62
CA ARG A 495 8.86 -3.49 -7.43
C ARG A 495 8.18 -2.27 -8.03
N ARG A 496 7.65 -2.37 -9.27
CA ARG A 496 6.90 -1.28 -9.92
C ARG A 496 5.77 -0.79 -9.01
N LEU A 497 4.99 -1.71 -8.44
CA LEU A 497 3.86 -1.39 -7.59
C LEU A 497 4.33 -0.90 -6.20
N ALA A 498 5.30 -1.55 -5.56
CA ALA A 498 5.82 -1.13 -4.26
C ALA A 498 6.40 0.30 -4.30
N LEU A 499 7.14 0.66 -5.36
CA LEU A 499 7.69 2.00 -5.52
C LEU A 499 6.64 3.07 -5.80
N ALA A 500 5.49 2.70 -6.37
CA ALA A 500 4.38 3.60 -6.65
C ALA A 500 3.46 3.81 -5.43
N TYR A 501 3.20 2.77 -4.64
CA TYR A 501 2.15 2.78 -3.62
C TYR A 501 2.66 2.58 -2.18
N ALA A 502 3.78 1.88 -1.98
CA ALA A 502 4.28 1.45 -0.66
C ALA A 502 5.58 2.16 -0.22
N THR A 503 5.86 3.35 -0.78
CA THR A 503 7.02 4.17 -0.42
C THR A 503 6.58 5.39 0.39
N HIS A 504 6.53 5.24 1.69
CA HIS A 504 5.99 6.24 2.62
C HIS A 504 7.03 7.25 3.09
N GLY A 505 6.54 8.42 3.50
CA GLY A 505 7.33 9.51 4.03
C GLY A 505 6.80 10.86 3.56
N LYS A 506 7.36 11.93 4.11
CA LYS A 506 6.95 13.29 3.74
C LYS A 506 7.37 13.58 2.29
N PRO A 507 6.47 14.05 1.40
CA PRO A 507 6.81 14.31 0.02
C PRO A 507 7.84 15.43 -0.11
N LEU A 508 8.82 15.22 -0.99
CA LEU A 508 9.81 16.21 -1.39
C LEU A 508 9.32 16.98 -2.63
N SER A 509 9.51 18.30 -2.63
CA SER A 509 9.29 19.13 -3.82
C SER A 509 10.19 18.68 -4.98
N PHE A 510 9.63 18.58 -6.17
CA PHE A 510 10.39 18.25 -7.39
C PHE A 510 9.85 19.00 -8.60
N GLU A 511 10.68 19.15 -9.62
CA GLU A 511 10.28 19.69 -10.92
C GLU A 511 10.70 18.76 -12.05
N ILE A 512 9.82 18.55 -13.02
CA ILE A 512 10.12 17.81 -14.24
C ILE A 512 10.78 18.74 -15.25
N MET A 513 12.06 18.48 -15.54
CA MET A 513 12.89 19.32 -16.41
C MET A 513 12.63 19.08 -17.89
N ASN A 514 12.17 17.88 -18.28
CA ASN A 514 11.82 17.53 -19.66
C ASN A 514 10.29 17.37 -19.84
N HIS A 515 9.50 18.29 -19.26
CA HIS A 515 8.04 18.21 -19.22
C HIS A 515 7.39 17.97 -20.59
N SER A 516 7.90 18.58 -21.67
CA SER A 516 7.36 18.37 -23.02
C SER A 516 7.47 16.94 -23.53
N GLU A 517 8.51 16.20 -23.12
CA GLU A 517 8.76 14.83 -23.55
C GLU A 517 7.90 13.81 -22.78
N VAL A 518 7.68 14.07 -21.49
CA VAL A 518 6.89 13.19 -20.61
C VAL A 518 5.43 13.63 -20.47
N LYS A 519 5.01 14.65 -21.21
CA LYS A 519 3.61 15.11 -21.22
C LYS A 519 2.70 13.98 -21.70
N ASP A 520 1.63 13.77 -20.94
CA ASP A 520 0.60 12.75 -21.16
C ASP A 520 1.14 11.31 -21.14
N LYS A 521 2.38 11.12 -20.61
CA LYS A 521 2.99 9.80 -20.40
C LYS A 521 2.66 9.27 -19.02
N LYS A 522 2.44 7.96 -18.91
CA LYS A 522 2.15 7.30 -17.62
C LYS A 522 3.41 7.02 -16.81
N VAL A 523 4.18 8.07 -16.55
CA VAL A 523 5.41 8.01 -15.76
C VAL A 523 5.22 8.75 -14.45
N TYR A 524 5.47 8.05 -13.35
CA TYR A 524 5.24 8.55 -12.01
C TYR A 524 6.55 8.76 -11.27
N VAL A 525 6.64 9.87 -10.54
CA VAL A 525 7.77 10.24 -9.68
C VAL A 525 7.28 10.33 -8.26
N ARG A 526 7.95 9.64 -7.35
CA ARG A 526 7.65 9.68 -5.91
C ARG A 526 8.94 9.90 -5.14
N ALA A 527 9.09 11.12 -4.61
CA ALA A 527 10.25 11.51 -3.81
C ALA A 527 9.79 11.79 -2.38
N VAL A 528 10.36 11.08 -1.40
CA VAL A 528 9.96 11.20 0.01
C VAL A 528 11.15 11.26 0.97
N ASP A 529 10.92 11.92 2.10
CA ASP A 529 11.79 11.94 3.27
C ASP A 529 11.20 11.05 4.37
N THR A 530 11.91 9.97 4.68
CA THR A 530 11.46 8.97 5.66
C THR A 530 11.69 9.39 7.12
N ASN A 531 12.44 10.46 7.38
CA ASN A 531 12.72 10.97 8.73
C ASN A 531 11.46 11.49 9.45
N TYR A 532 10.38 11.71 8.70
CA TYR A 532 9.08 12.15 9.23
C TYR A 532 8.13 10.98 9.52
N LEU A 533 8.53 9.74 9.23
CA LEU A 533 7.75 8.57 9.61
C LEU A 533 7.78 8.40 11.14
N ALA A 534 6.63 8.07 11.71
CA ALA A 534 6.56 7.66 13.10
C ALA A 534 7.40 6.40 13.31
N PRO A 535 8.09 6.26 14.47
CA PRO A 535 8.77 5.03 14.80
C PRO A 535 7.81 3.83 14.78
N LEU A 536 8.27 2.68 14.26
CA LEU A 536 7.43 1.48 14.23
C LEU A 536 7.06 1.03 15.65
N PRO A 537 5.78 0.73 15.94
CA PRO A 537 5.34 0.27 17.26
C PRO A 537 6.14 -0.95 17.74
N GLY A 538 6.57 -0.94 19.00
CA GLY A 538 7.40 -2.00 19.58
C GLY A 538 8.89 -1.86 19.25
N SER A 539 9.26 -2.07 17.99
CA SER A 539 10.67 -2.13 17.58
C SER A 539 11.37 -0.78 17.72
N GLY A 540 10.61 0.32 17.63
CA GLY A 540 11.13 1.68 17.59
C GLY A 540 12.04 1.91 16.39
N ALA A 541 11.82 1.17 15.30
CA ALA A 541 12.55 1.36 14.05
C ALA A 541 12.23 2.74 13.48
N THR A 542 13.23 3.42 12.94
CA THR A 542 13.14 4.72 12.29
C THR A 542 14.01 4.70 11.05
N SER A 543 13.76 5.61 10.11
CA SER A 543 14.59 5.78 8.91
C SER A 543 14.86 7.26 8.68
N ASP A 544 16.06 7.58 8.18
CA ASP A 544 16.51 8.92 7.80
C ASP A 544 16.83 9.00 6.29
N LYS A 545 16.37 8.02 5.51
CA LYS A 545 16.61 7.93 4.06
C LYS A 545 15.75 8.92 3.29
N LEU A 546 16.30 9.38 2.18
CA LEU A 546 15.55 10.02 1.11
C LEU A 546 15.37 9.01 -0.02
N LEU A 547 14.13 8.78 -0.42
CA LEU A 547 13.79 7.82 -1.47
C LEU A 547 13.29 8.58 -2.68
N VAL A 548 13.92 8.40 -3.84
CA VAL A 548 13.51 9.01 -5.12
C VAL A 548 13.19 7.91 -6.11
N ASN A 549 11.90 7.70 -6.35
CA ASN A 549 11.37 6.64 -7.18
C ASN A 549 10.87 7.17 -8.53
N PHE A 550 11.07 6.35 -9.56
CA PHE A 550 10.61 6.55 -10.91
C PHE A 550 9.91 5.28 -11.36
N VAL A 551 8.69 5.39 -11.88
CA VAL A 551 7.86 4.24 -12.25
C VAL A 551 7.27 4.48 -13.64
N ASN A 552 7.44 3.53 -14.55
CA ASN A 552 6.85 3.56 -15.89
C ASN A 552 5.69 2.58 -15.99
N PHE A 553 4.48 3.09 -16.21
CA PHE A 553 3.27 2.28 -16.43
C PHE A 553 2.93 2.09 -17.92
N GLU A 554 3.82 2.48 -18.83
CA GLU A 554 3.66 2.26 -20.27
C GLU A 554 4.37 1.00 -20.76
N ASP A 555 3.91 0.51 -21.90
CA ASP A 555 4.50 -0.58 -22.68
C ASP A 555 5.69 -0.12 -23.54
N SER A 556 6.07 1.16 -23.43
CA SER A 556 7.20 1.75 -24.14
C SER A 556 8.21 2.38 -23.16
N PRO A 557 9.52 2.40 -23.51
CA PRO A 557 10.52 3.07 -22.69
C PRO A 557 10.30 4.59 -22.61
N GLN A 558 10.61 5.17 -21.45
CA GLN A 558 10.48 6.60 -21.19
C GLN A 558 11.78 7.18 -20.63
N SER A 559 12.05 8.45 -20.88
CA SER A 559 13.18 9.20 -20.30
C SER A 559 12.63 10.30 -19.39
N VAL A 560 13.08 10.33 -18.14
CA VAL A 560 12.64 11.31 -17.16
C VAL A 560 13.84 12.07 -16.64
N ARG A 561 13.76 13.39 -16.65
CA ARG A 561 14.70 14.27 -15.98
C ARG A 561 13.96 15.14 -14.98
N ILE A 562 14.35 15.05 -13.71
CA ILE A 562 13.79 15.87 -12.64
C ILE A 562 14.90 16.57 -11.86
N ARG A 563 14.52 17.61 -11.13
CA ARG A 563 15.27 18.09 -9.98
C ARG A 563 14.43 17.96 -8.72
N VAL A 564 15.02 17.48 -7.64
CA VAL A 564 14.38 17.33 -6.32
C VAL A 564 15.02 18.31 -5.34
N LYS A 565 14.20 19.04 -4.57
CA LYS A 565 14.68 19.95 -3.54
C LYS A 565 15.04 19.13 -2.30
N MET A 566 16.32 19.02 -2.02
CA MET A 566 16.80 18.23 -0.89
C MET A 566 16.58 18.99 0.43
N PRO A 567 16.41 18.29 1.58
CA PRO A 567 16.21 18.93 2.88
C PRO A 567 17.33 19.89 3.27
N SER A 568 18.55 19.64 2.78
CA SER A 568 19.71 20.51 3.01
C SER A 568 20.67 20.51 1.81
N LYS A 569 21.46 21.58 1.68
CA LYS A 569 22.57 21.60 0.71
C LYS A 569 23.69 20.65 1.16
N GLY A 570 24.38 20.02 0.22
CA GLY A 570 25.52 19.15 0.48
C GLY A 570 25.58 17.93 -0.42
N ASP A 571 26.44 16.98 -0.03
CA ASP A 571 26.63 15.73 -0.74
C ASP A 571 25.78 14.61 -0.10
N TYR A 572 25.13 13.85 -0.96
CA TYR A 572 24.34 12.68 -0.62
C TYR A 572 24.98 11.46 -1.28
N HIS A 573 24.98 10.34 -0.58
CA HIS A 573 25.50 9.06 -1.10
C HIS A 573 24.45 7.98 -0.92
N GLY A 574 24.53 6.95 -1.74
CA GLY A 574 23.73 5.76 -1.53
C GLY A 574 23.66 4.92 -2.79
N GLU A 575 22.50 4.29 -2.97
CA GLU A 575 22.31 3.25 -3.97
C GLU A 575 21.21 3.64 -4.94
N ARG A 576 21.46 3.45 -6.23
CA ARG A 576 20.45 3.45 -7.28
C ARG A 576 20.18 2.00 -7.65
N ILE A 577 18.93 1.58 -7.53
CA ILE A 577 18.48 0.23 -7.88
C ILE A 577 17.49 0.34 -9.04
N GLY A 578 17.78 -0.32 -10.15
CA GLY A 578 16.97 -0.31 -11.36
C GLY A 578 16.71 -1.70 -11.92
N PRO A 579 16.45 -1.81 -13.23
CA PRO A 579 16.33 -3.08 -13.94
C PRO A 579 17.62 -3.91 -13.83
N GLY A 580 17.49 -5.22 -13.68
CA GLY A 580 18.61 -6.17 -13.66
C GLY A 580 18.13 -7.59 -13.40
N GLU A 581 18.87 -8.58 -13.90
CA GLU A 581 18.58 -10.00 -13.68
C GLU A 581 19.07 -10.47 -12.31
N THR A 582 20.18 -9.89 -11.83
CA THR A 582 20.72 -10.09 -10.47
C THR A 582 20.69 -8.80 -9.66
N TYR A 583 20.77 -8.90 -8.32
CA TYR A 583 20.87 -7.72 -7.47
C TYR A 583 22.10 -6.88 -7.82
N ARG A 584 23.23 -7.55 -8.08
CA ARG A 584 24.48 -6.92 -8.49
C ARG A 584 24.33 -6.09 -9.76
N ASP A 585 23.58 -6.59 -10.75
CA ASP A 585 23.36 -5.87 -12.02
C ASP A 585 22.37 -4.71 -11.85
N ALA A 586 21.42 -4.85 -10.92
CA ALA A 586 20.41 -3.84 -10.64
C ALA A 586 20.93 -2.65 -9.83
N VAL A 587 21.96 -2.85 -8.99
CA VAL A 587 22.45 -1.85 -8.03
C VAL A 587 23.68 -1.08 -8.53
N GLN A 588 23.68 0.23 -8.30
CA GLN A 588 24.80 1.11 -8.58
C GLN A 588 25.01 2.07 -7.40
N GLN A 589 26.26 2.28 -6.98
CA GLN A 589 26.58 3.32 -6.00
C GLN A 589 26.49 4.69 -6.66
N VAL A 590 25.88 5.66 -5.97
CA VAL A 590 25.69 7.02 -6.48
C VAL A 590 26.13 8.06 -5.46
N ASN A 591 26.68 9.16 -5.97
CA ASN A 591 26.92 10.39 -5.22
C ASN A 591 26.13 11.50 -5.91
N VAL A 592 25.34 12.23 -5.13
CA VAL A 592 24.44 13.28 -5.60
C VAL A 592 24.75 14.56 -4.82
N LYS A 593 25.08 15.62 -5.54
CA LYS A 593 25.32 16.93 -4.94
C LYS A 593 24.06 17.79 -5.04
N ALA A 594 23.71 18.49 -3.96
CA ALA A 594 22.53 19.34 -3.91
C ALA A 594 22.86 20.77 -3.49
N SER A 595 22.33 21.76 -4.23
CA SER A 595 22.48 23.18 -3.87
C SER A 595 21.30 24.06 -4.29
N PRO A 596 20.13 24.01 -3.61
CA PRO A 596 19.60 22.93 -2.78
C PRO A 596 18.95 21.81 -3.60
N TRP A 597 18.92 21.96 -4.93
CA TRP A 597 18.36 21.00 -5.87
C TRP A 597 19.38 19.94 -6.24
N ALA A 598 18.93 18.70 -6.33
CA ALA A 598 19.65 17.57 -6.91
C ALA A 598 18.96 17.14 -8.21
N GLU A 599 19.73 16.98 -9.29
CA GLU A 599 19.20 16.53 -10.58
C GLU A 599 19.29 15.01 -10.71
N PHE A 600 18.27 14.42 -11.32
CA PHE A 600 18.19 13.00 -11.61
C PHE A 600 17.75 12.83 -13.07
N GLN A 601 18.43 11.94 -13.78
CA GLN A 601 18.04 11.52 -15.12
C GLN A 601 17.97 10.01 -15.18
N VAL A 602 16.84 9.48 -15.64
CA VAL A 602 16.58 8.05 -15.67
C VAL A 602 15.93 7.66 -16.99
N ASN A 603 16.53 6.67 -17.65
CA ASN A 603 15.87 5.91 -18.71
C ASN A 603 15.12 4.74 -18.06
N LEU A 604 13.80 4.69 -18.23
CA LEU A 604 12.91 3.68 -17.70
C LEU A 604 12.46 2.75 -18.83
N PRO A 605 12.82 1.46 -18.81
CA PRO A 605 12.20 0.49 -19.70
C PRO A 605 10.67 0.43 -19.52
N ALA A 606 10.00 -0.17 -20.49
CA ALA A 606 8.57 -0.44 -20.43
C ALA A 606 8.20 -1.22 -19.17
N GLY A 607 7.20 -0.75 -18.42
CA GLY A 607 6.71 -1.41 -17.23
C GLY A 607 7.69 -1.52 -16.06
N ASP A 608 8.78 -0.76 -16.06
CA ASP A 608 9.88 -0.89 -15.10
C ASP A 608 9.96 0.29 -14.12
N SER A 609 10.90 0.20 -13.18
CA SER A 609 11.06 1.19 -12.12
C SER A 609 12.49 1.32 -11.62
N VAL A 610 12.81 2.50 -11.10
CA VAL A 610 14.12 2.83 -10.51
C VAL A 610 13.88 3.52 -9.19
N GLN A 611 14.67 3.18 -8.18
CA GLN A 611 14.71 3.88 -6.90
C GLN A 611 16.13 4.32 -6.61
N THR A 612 16.28 5.53 -6.11
CA THR A 612 17.52 6.00 -5.50
C THR A 612 17.29 6.17 -4.00
N ILE A 613 18.09 5.48 -3.19
CA ILE A 613 18.08 5.53 -1.73
C ILE A 613 19.28 6.36 -1.31
N LEU A 614 19.05 7.52 -0.70
CA LEU A 614 20.09 8.48 -0.37
C LEU A 614 20.19 8.69 1.14
N ASN A 615 21.43 8.79 1.59
CA ASN A 615 21.85 9.29 2.88
C ASN A 615 22.58 10.60 2.71
N ARG A 616 22.34 11.55 3.61
CA ARG A 616 23.20 12.73 3.70
C ARG A 616 24.60 12.29 4.17
N LYS A 617 25.67 12.76 3.53
CA LYS A 617 27.01 12.59 4.11
C LYS A 617 27.09 13.44 5.39
N PRO A 618 27.56 12.90 6.52
CA PRO A 618 28.00 13.72 7.64
C PRO A 618 29.01 14.74 7.09
N GLY A 619 28.90 16.01 7.49
CA GLY A 619 29.90 17.00 7.13
C GLY A 619 31.23 16.64 7.81
N ASP A 620 32.32 16.64 7.05
CA ASP A 620 33.69 16.54 7.59
C ASP A 620 34.01 17.72 8.53
#